data_AF-A0A221T0M1-F1
#
_entry.id   AF-A0A221T0M1-F1
#
_cell.length_a   1.000
_cell.length_b   1.000
_cell.length_c   1.000
_cell.angle_alpha   90.00
_cell.angle_beta   90.00
_cell.angle_gamma   90.00
#
_symmetry.space_group_name_H-M   'P 1'
#
loop_
_entity.id
_entity.type
_entity.pdbx_description
1 polymer ?
#
loop_
_entity_poly.entity_id
_entity_poly.type
_entity_poly.pdbx_seq_one_letter_code
_entity_poly.pdbx_strand_id
1 'polypeptide(L)'
;MTDDTQALGGTVVVDGIEGQWARVELPDGTTEDWALSSLPKGVKEGDVIRLEVTDGDLDLEIDHEETRRRRQGAQARLDTLNQAAPDGEITL
;
A
#
# COMPACT_ATOMS: atom_id res chain seq x y z
N MET A 1 4.50 -36.18 -5.68
CA MET A 1 4.26 -35.19 -6.76
C MET A 1 3.33 -34.18 -6.12
N THR A 2 3.91 -33.11 -5.60
CA THR A 2 3.22 -32.09 -4.79
C THR A 2 2.30 -31.28 -5.70
N ASP A 3 1.03 -31.20 -5.32
CA ASP A 3 0.05 -30.25 -5.84
C ASP A 3 0.53 -28.84 -5.50
N ASP A 4 1.28 -28.23 -6.41
CA ASP A 4 1.57 -26.80 -6.44
C ASP A 4 0.30 -26.08 -6.93
N THR A 5 -0.74 -26.02 -6.09
CA THR A 5 -1.77 -24.99 -6.24
C THR A 5 -1.11 -23.68 -5.85
N GLN A 6 -0.44 -23.02 -6.79
CA GLN A 6 0.12 -21.70 -6.55
C GLN A 6 -1.03 -20.75 -6.23
N ALA A 7 -1.14 -20.34 -4.97
CA ALA A 7 -1.87 -19.15 -4.61
C ALA A 7 -1.31 -18.01 -5.48
N LEU A 8 -2.11 -17.52 -6.43
CA LEU A 8 -1.79 -16.33 -7.20
C LEU A 8 -2.02 -15.14 -6.27
N GLY A 9 -1.03 -14.86 -5.42
CA GLY A 9 -1.06 -13.78 -4.46
C GLY A 9 -0.34 -12.53 -4.97
N GLY A 10 -0.85 -11.36 -4.61
CA GLY A 10 -0.29 -10.06 -4.96
C GLY A 10 -0.40 -9.06 -3.81
N THR A 11 0.19 -7.88 -3.96
CA THR A 11 -0.04 -6.77 -3.02
C THR A 11 -0.44 -5.52 -3.78
N VAL A 12 -1.32 -4.72 -3.17
CA VAL A 12 -1.66 -3.37 -3.64
C VAL A 12 -1.47 -2.40 -2.49
N VAL A 13 -1.33 -1.11 -2.80
CA VAL A 13 -1.18 -0.05 -1.80
C VAL A 13 -2.37 0.88 -1.89
N VAL A 14 -2.96 1.27 -0.77
CA VAL A 14 -3.98 2.33 -0.77
C VAL A 14 -3.29 3.68 -0.90
N ASP A 15 -3.37 4.30 -2.08
CA ASP A 15 -2.77 5.61 -2.38
C ASP A 15 -3.61 6.77 -1.85
N GLY A 16 -4.94 6.60 -1.79
CA GLY A 16 -5.84 7.62 -1.25
C GLY A 16 -7.25 7.11 -1.00
N ILE A 17 -7.99 7.77 -0.10
CA ILE A 17 -9.39 7.46 0.20
C ILE A 17 -10.23 8.73 0.05
N GLU A 18 -11.20 8.71 -0.87
CA GLU A 18 -12.09 9.83 -1.16
C GLU A 18 -13.56 9.36 -1.11
N GLY A 19 -14.27 9.77 -0.06
CA GLY A 19 -15.68 9.43 0.12
C GLY A 19 -15.91 7.93 0.30
N GLN A 20 -16.37 7.25 -0.75
CA GLN A 20 -16.66 5.80 -0.76
C GLN A 20 -15.71 5.01 -1.67
N TRP A 21 -14.67 5.66 -2.17
CA TRP A 21 -13.70 5.08 -3.08
C TRP A 21 -12.30 5.15 -2.49
N ALA A 22 -11.50 4.14 -2.80
CA ALA A 22 -10.09 4.10 -2.52
C ALA A 22 -9.34 3.99 -3.85
N ARG A 23 -8.37 4.88 -4.06
CA ARG A 23 -7.39 4.69 -5.14
C ARG A 23 -6.34 3.70 -4.64
N VAL A 24 -6.12 2.63 -5.39
CA VAL A 24 -5.09 1.63 -5.10
C VAL A 24 -4.01 1.65 -6.17
N GLU A 25 -2.75 1.55 -5.76
CA GLU A 25 -1.60 1.36 -6.64
C GLU A 25 -1.32 -0.14 -6.79
N LEU A 26 -1.26 -0.60 -8.04
CA LEU A 26 -0.94 -1.98 -8.42
C LEU A 26 0.58 -2.20 -8.49
N PRO A 27 1.07 -3.46 -8.47
CA PRO A 27 2.52 -3.74 -8.56
C PRO A 27 3.23 -3.22 -9.81
N ASP A 28 2.48 -2.98 -10.89
CA ASP A 28 3.02 -2.40 -12.13
C ASP A 28 3.09 -0.86 -12.11
N GLY A 29 2.69 -0.24 -11.00
CA GLY A 29 2.67 1.20 -10.79
C GLY A 29 1.46 1.92 -11.39
N THR A 30 0.51 1.19 -11.97
CA THR A 30 -0.78 1.76 -12.37
C THR A 30 -1.70 1.92 -11.16
N THR A 31 -2.78 2.69 -11.32
CA THR A 31 -3.76 2.90 -10.25
C THR A 31 -5.16 2.54 -10.71
N GLU A 32 -5.95 2.01 -9.77
CA GLU A 32 -7.35 1.70 -9.95
C GLU A 32 -8.20 2.29 -8.82
N ASP A 33 -9.46 2.59 -9.10
CA ASP A 33 -10.42 3.03 -8.09
C ASP A 33 -11.27 1.84 -7.63
N TRP A 34 -11.12 1.45 -6.36
CA TRP A 34 -11.87 0.37 -5.74
C TRP A 34 -12.91 0.92 -4.77
N ALA A 35 -14.05 0.23 -4.65
CA ALA A 35 -15.05 0.61 -3.65
C ALA A 35 -14.47 0.38 -2.25
N LEU A 36 -14.58 1.36 -1.34
CA LEU A 36 -14.06 1.20 0.03
C LEU A 36 -14.71 0.01 0.76
N SER A 37 -15.95 -0.34 0.38
CA SER A 37 -16.68 -1.50 0.90
C SER A 37 -16.11 -2.85 0.46
N SER A 38 -15.30 -2.91 -0.60
CA SER A 38 -14.63 -4.15 -1.03
C SER A 38 -13.28 -4.35 -0.33
N LEU A 39 -12.79 -3.34 0.40
CA LEU A 39 -11.54 -3.43 1.15
C LEU A 39 -11.77 -3.88 2.60
N PRO A 40 -10.72 -4.40 3.26
CA PRO A 40 -10.78 -4.72 4.68
C PRO A 40 -11.19 -3.51 5.53
N LYS A 41 -11.98 -3.76 6.57
CA LYS A 41 -12.43 -2.68 7.47
C LYS A 41 -11.25 -2.02 8.16
N GLY A 42 -11.29 -0.69 8.26
CA GLY A 42 -10.28 0.09 8.96
C GLY A 42 -9.04 0.43 8.13
N VAL A 43 -9.05 0.11 6.84
CA VAL A 43 -8.00 0.50 5.90
C VAL A 43 -7.77 2.01 5.90
N LYS A 44 -6.52 2.41 5.75
CA LYS A 44 -6.05 3.80 5.68
C LYS A 44 -5.18 4.00 4.46
N GLU A 45 -5.01 5.26 4.08
CA GLU A 45 -3.99 5.66 3.13
C GLU A 45 -2.59 5.20 3.57
N GLY A 46 -1.84 4.65 2.61
CA GLY A 46 -0.54 4.03 2.79
C GLY A 46 -0.56 2.60 3.29
N ASP A 47 -1.73 2.01 3.59
CA ASP A 47 -1.81 0.60 3.96
C ASP A 47 -1.53 -0.30 2.76
N VAL A 48 -0.81 -1.39 3.00
CA VAL A 48 -0.56 -2.45 2.02
C VAL A 48 -1.60 -3.54 2.20
N ILE A 49 -2.28 -3.90 1.13
CA ILE A 49 -3.29 -4.96 1.11
C ILE A 49 -2.69 -6.18 0.40
N ARG A 50 -2.76 -7.34 1.06
CA ARG A 50 -2.40 -8.62 0.48
C ARG A 50 -3.64 -9.22 -0.18
N LEU A 51 -3.46 -9.66 -1.41
CA LEU A 51 -4.42 -10.44 -2.18
C LEU A 51 -3.98 -11.90 -2.13
N GLU A 52 -4.88 -12.78 -1.74
CA GLU A 52 -4.64 -14.22 -1.78
C GLU A 52 -5.82 -14.89 -2.50
N VAL A 53 -5.53 -15.66 -3.55
CA VAL A 53 -6.56 -16.43 -4.26
C VAL A 53 -6.47 -17.88 -3.82
N THR A 54 -7.51 -18.35 -3.13
CA THR A 54 -7.63 -19.73 -2.63
C THR A 54 -8.86 -20.38 -3.24
N ASP A 55 -8.67 -21.45 -4.02
CA ASP A 55 -9.76 -22.20 -4.67
C ASP A 55 -10.73 -21.32 -5.52
N GLY A 56 -10.22 -20.21 -6.06
CA GLY A 56 -11.00 -19.25 -6.86
C GLY A 56 -11.65 -18.12 -6.07
N ASP A 57 -11.59 -18.16 -4.73
CA ASP A 57 -12.01 -17.07 -3.86
C ASP A 57 -10.86 -16.09 -3.62
N LEU A 58 -11.17 -14.79 -3.57
CA LEU A 58 -10.21 -13.72 -3.30
C LEU A 58 -10.34 -13.26 -1.85
N ASP A 59 -9.26 -13.45 -1.08
CA ASP A 59 -9.10 -12.92 0.27
C ASP A 59 -8.23 -11.66 0.26
N LEU A 60 -8.65 -10.68 1.07
CA LEU A 60 -8.01 -9.38 1.20
C LEU A 60 -7.66 -9.16 2.68
N GLU A 61 -6.39 -8.91 2.97
CA GLU A 61 -5.93 -8.62 4.33
C GLU A 61 -5.00 -7.41 4.37
N ILE A 62 -5.04 -6.64 5.46
CA ILE A 62 -4.08 -5.54 5.67
C ILE A 62 -2.76 -6.13 6.16
N ASP A 63 -1.69 -5.93 5.39
CA ASP A 63 -0.34 -6.27 5.80
C ASP A 63 0.24 -5.17 6.69
N HIS A 64 -0.05 -5.26 7.99
CA HIS A 64 0.42 -4.30 8.98
C HIS A 64 1.94 -4.27 9.16
N GLU A 65 2.66 -5.33 8.79
CA GLU A 65 4.12 -5.36 8.88
C GLU A 65 4.74 -4.59 7.72
N GLU A 66 4.33 -4.90 6.48
CA GLU A 66 4.84 -4.22 5.28
C GLU A 66 4.43 -2.75 5.28
N THR A 67 3.21 -2.42 5.73
CA THR A 67 2.78 -1.03 5.95
C THR A 67 3.73 -0.27 6.87
N ARG A 68 4.12 -0.88 8.01
CA ARG A 68 5.05 -0.25 8.96
C ARG A 68 6.45 -0.10 8.35
N ARG A 69 6.94 -1.12 7.65
CA ARG A 69 8.25 -1.12 7.00
C ARG A 69 8.35 -0.01 5.96
N ARG A 70 7.36 0.12 5.08
CA ARG A 70 7.32 1.17 4.05
C ARG A 70 7.28 2.56 4.66
N ARG A 71 6.45 2.76 5.69
CA ARG A 71 6.37 4.04 6.41
C ARG A 71 7.72 4.43 7.02
N GLN A 72 8.40 3.50 7.68
CA GLN A 72 9.73 3.75 8.26
C GLN A 72 10.77 4.08 7.18
N GLY A 73 10.77 3.36 6.06
CA GLY A 73 11.68 3.63 4.94
C GLY A 73 11.45 5.00 4.30
N ALA A 74 10.19 5.38 4.10
CA ALA A 74 9.82 6.70 3.58
C ALA A 74 10.26 7.82 4.55
N GLN A 75 10.03 7.65 5.85
CA GLN A 75 10.46 8.61 6.87
C GLN A 75 11.99 8.78 6.88
N ALA A 76 12.75 7.68 6.89
CA ALA A 76 14.21 7.74 6.88
C ALA A 76 14.77 8.45 5.64
N ARG A 77 14.12 8.26 4.48
CA ARG A 77 14.47 8.96 3.24
C ARG A 77 14.20 10.46 3.35
N LEU A 78 13.06 10.85 3.91
CA LEU A 78 12.72 12.26 4.15
C LEU A 78 13.70 12.91 5.14
N ASP A 79 14.03 12.22 6.23
CA ASP A 79 14.97 12.71 7.23
C ASP A 79 16.36 12.95 6.61
N THR A 80 16.80 12.06 5.72
CA THR A 80 18.07 12.22 4.98
C THR A 80 18.04 13.43 4.06
N LEU A 81 16.93 13.64 3.32
CA LEU A 81 16.77 14.80 2.43
C LEU A 81 16.76 16.11 3.21
N ASN A 82 16.08 16.14 4.37
CA ASN A 82 16.04 17.32 5.24
C ASN A 82 17.41 17.65 5.84
N GLN A 83 18.22 16.65 6.18
CA GLN A 83 19.59 16.86 6.68
C GLN A 83 20.57 17.30 5.58
N ALA A 84 20.31 16.96 4.33
CA ALA A 84 21.14 17.31 3.19
C ALA A 84 20.79 18.69 2.58
N ALA A 85 19.65 19.28 2.95
CA ALA A 85 19.29 20.63 2.54
C ALA A 85 20.00 21.66 3.44
N PRO A 86 20.87 22.54 2.92
CA PRO A 86 21.31 23.71 3.69
C PRO A 86 20.09 24.58 3.97
N ASP A 87 19.99 25.10 5.19
CA ASP A 87 18.90 25.97 5.67
C ASP A 87 18.53 27.00 4.60
N GLY A 88 17.47 26.71 3.86
CA GLY A 88 16.94 27.59 2.85
C GLY A 88 16.30 28.76 3.58
N GLU A 89 17.05 29.85 3.71
CA GLU A 89 16.54 31.16 4.10
C GLU A 89 15.40 31.52 3.12
N ILE A 90 14.15 31.25 3.53
CA ILE A 90 12.97 31.73 2.81
C ILE A 90 12.81 33.19 3.23
N THR A 91 13.45 34.09 2.50
CA THR A 91 13.18 35.53 2.61
C THR A 91 11.82 35.78 1.94
N LEU A 92 10.80 36.01 2.76
CA LEU A 92 9.46 36.46 2.35
C LEU A 92 9.47 37.96 2.04
#